data_AF-A0A1Q3JGB1-F1
#
_entry.id   AF-A0A1Q3JGB1-F1
#
_cell.length_a   1.000
_cell.length_b   1.000
_cell.length_c   1.000
_cell.angle_alpha   90.00
_cell.angle_beta   90.00
_cell.angle_gamma   90.00
#
_symmetry.space_group_name_H-M   'P 1'
#
loop_
_entity.id
_entity.type
_entity.pdbx_description
1 polymer ?
#
loop_
_entity_poly.entity_id
_entity_poly.type
_entity_poly.pdbx_seq_one_letter_code
_entity_poly.pdbx_strand_id
1 'polypeptide(L)' 'MDPARRREIARKGGASVPGEKRSFARDRDLAANAGRKGGSSSRGGGRPPLGEG' A
#
# COMPACT_ATOMS: atom_id res chain seq x y z
N MET A 1 6.83 9.87 15.32
CA MET A 1 6.61 8.41 15.10
C MET A 1 7.83 7.87 14.36
N ASP A 2 8.50 6.86 14.89
CA ASP A 2 9.74 6.33 14.32
C ASP A 2 9.51 5.64 12.94
N PRO A 3 10.39 5.85 11.94
CA PRO A 3 10.24 5.25 10.61
C PRO A 3 10.29 3.71 10.62
N ALA A 4 11.12 3.11 11.47
CA ALA A 4 11.22 1.66 11.59
C ALA A 4 9.95 1.08 12.19
N ARG A 5 9.38 1.74 13.21
CA ARG A 5 8.09 1.37 13.80
C ARG A 5 6.94 1.40 12.78
N ARG A 6 6.89 2.43 11.93
CA ARG A 6 5.90 2.52 10.84
C ARG A 6 6.05 1.37 9.83
N ARG A 7 7.29 1.02 9.49
CA ARG A 7 7.61 -0.09 8.57
C ARG A 7 7.22 -1.44 9.17
N GLU A 8 7.43 -1.61 10.47
CA GLU A 8 7.03 -2.80 11.20
C GLU A 8 5.50 -2.96 11.25
N ILE A 9 4.77 -1.88 11.53
CA ILE A 9 3.30 -1.85 11.50
C ILE A 9 2.78 -2.18 10.09
N ALA A 10 3.35 -1.58 9.04
CA ALA A 10 2.98 -1.88 7.66
C ALA A 10 3.26 -3.34 7.29
N ARG A 11 4.38 -3.91 7.75
CA ARG A 11 4.75 -5.31 7.53
C ARG A 11 3.82 -6.28 8.26
N LYS A 12 3.36 -5.93 9.47
CA LYS A 12 2.47 -6.75 10.30
C LYS A 12 0.98 -6.61 9.93
N GLY A 13 0.55 -5.46 9.40
CA GLY A 13 -0.86 -5.14 9.17
C GLY A 13 -1.61 -6.12 8.27
N GLY A 14 -0.92 -6.80 7.34
CA GLY A 14 -1.51 -7.86 6.50
C GLY A 14 -1.22 -9.29 6.97
N ALA A 15 -0.31 -9.45 7.93
CA ALA A 15 0.16 -10.77 8.39
C ALA A 15 -0.79 -11.42 9.40
N SER A 16 -1.50 -10.62 10.21
CA SER A 16 -2.46 -11.12 11.21
C SER A 16 -3.73 -11.73 10.62
N VAL A 17 -3.97 -11.56 9.30
CA VAL A 17 -5.11 -12.13 8.60
C VAL A 17 -4.66 -13.38 7.84
N PRO A 18 -5.22 -14.58 8.15
CA PRO A 18 -4.96 -15.81 7.40
C PRO A 18 -5.17 -15.59 5.90
N GLY A 19 -4.39 -16.26 5.05
CA GLY A 19 -4.39 -16.03 3.59
C GLY A 19 -5.79 -16.02 2.97
N GLU A 20 -6.64 -16.96 3.38
CA GLU A 20 -8.03 -17.12 2.92
C GLU A 20 -8.98 -16.00 3.38
N LYS A 21 -8.63 -15.28 4.46
CA LYS A 21 -9.43 -14.17 5.00
C LYS A 21 -8.89 -12.80 4.58
N ARG A 22 -7.76 -12.73 3.88
CA ARG A 22 -7.22 -11.46 3.39
C ARG A 22 -8.18 -10.89 2.36
N SER A 23 -8.69 -9.68 2.61
CA SER A 23 -9.60 -8.99 1.68
C SER A 23 -9.02 -8.87 0.26
N PHE A 24 -7.68 -8.77 0.16
CA PHE A 24 -6.95 -8.75 -1.11
C PHE A 24 -6.87 -10.10 -1.85
N ALA A 25 -7.03 -11.22 -1.15
CA ALA A 25 -7.01 -12.57 -1.74
C ALA A 25 -8.42 -13.11 -2.05
N ARG A 26 -9.44 -12.60 -1.35
CA ARG A 26 -10.83 -13.05 -1.49
C ARG A 26 -11.54 -12.50 -2.72
N ASP A 27 -11.25 -11.25 -3.08
CA ASP A 27 -11.91 -10.56 -4.19
C ASP A 27 -10.86 -9.78 -4.99
N ARG A 28 -10.53 -10.32 -6.17
CA ARG A 28 -9.49 -9.78 -7.04
C ARG A 28 -9.89 -8.43 -7.64
N ASP A 29 -11.18 -8.23 -7.88
CA ASP A 29 -11.70 -6.98 -8.44
C ASP A 29 -11.73 -5.87 -7.40
N LEU A 30 -12.10 -6.18 -6.16
CA LEU A 30 -12.01 -5.25 -5.03
C LEU A 30 -10.55 -4.82 -4.80
N ALA A 31 -9.61 -5.77 -4.80
CA ALA A 31 -8.18 -5.53 -4.68
C ALA A 31 -7.65 -4.62 -5.81
N ALA A 32 -8.03 -4.91 -7.07
CA ALA A 32 -7.64 -4.11 -8.22
C ALA A 32 -8.20 -2.69 -8.15
N ASN A 33 -9.46 -2.52 -7.72
CA ASN A 33 -10.07 -1.20 -7.54
C ASN A 33 -9.42 -0.39 -6.41
N ALA A 34 -9.17 -1.01 -5.27
CA ALA A 34 -8.46 -0.37 -4.16
C ALA A 34 -7.03 0.03 -4.54
N GLY A 35 -6.30 -0.85 -5.25
CA GLY A 35 -4.97 -0.57 -5.78
C GLY A 35 -4.95 0.58 -6.78
N ARG A 36 -5.90 0.61 -7.72
CA ARG A 36 -6.04 1.74 -8.67
C ARG A 36 -6.30 3.06 -7.94
N LYS A 37 -7.23 3.08 -6.98
CA LYS A 37 -7.56 4.28 -6.19
C LYS A 37 -6.35 4.78 -5.38
N GLY A 38 -5.68 3.89 -4.65
CA GLY A 38 -4.48 4.23 -3.87
C GLY A 38 -3.30 4.68 -4.75
N GLY A 39 -3.12 4.05 -5.91
CA GLY A 39 -2.14 4.44 -6.92
C GLY A 39 -2.43 5.82 -7.53
N SER A 40 -3.70 6.14 -7.81
CA SER A 40 -4.07 7.48 -8.28
C SER A 40 -3.85 8.55 -7.22
N SER A 41 -4.12 8.28 -5.94
CA SER A 41 -3.90 9.22 -4.85
C SER A 41 -2.42 9.48 -4.55
N SER A 42 -1.54 8.50 -4.82
CA SER A 42 -0.10 8.61 -4.58
C SER A 42 0.66 9.30 -5.71
N ARG A 43 0.08 9.43 -6.92
CA ARG A 43 0.68 10.22 -8.01
C ARG A 43 0.74 11.73 -7.73
N GLY A 44 0.10 12.22 -6.68
CA GLY A 44 0.14 13.64 -6.27
C GLY A 44 1.11 13.98 -5.13
N GLY A 45 1.81 13.01 -4.54
CA GLY A 45 2.62 13.25 -3.34
C GLY A 45 3.93 12.47 -3.32
N GLY A 46 5.00 13.06 -3.86
CA GLY A 46 6.36 12.69 -3.45
C GLY A 46 7.28 12.05 -4.50
N ARG A 47 7.13 12.37 -5.78
CA ARG A 47 8.28 12.26 -6.71
C ARG A 47 8.82 13.67 -6.93
N PRO A 48 9.91 14.10 -6.26
CA PRO A 48 10.62 15.27 -6.74
C PRO A 48 11.02 15.01 -8.20
N PRO A 49 10.91 16.00 -9.11
CA PRO A 49 11.39 15.84 -10.47
C PRO A 49 12.88 15.50 -10.41
N LEU A 50 13.22 14.30 -10.86
CA LEU A 50 14.60 13.93 -11.11
C LEU A 50 15.02 14.63 -12.40
N GLY A 51 15.85 15.66 -12.27
CA GLY A 51 16.68 16.17 -13.36
C GLY A 51 16.42 17.63 -13.73
N GLU A 52 17.24 18.52 -13.20
CA GLU A 52 17.90 19.54 -14.02
C GLU A 52 19.39 19.52 -13.64
N GLY A 53 20.24 19.38 -14.65
CA GLY A 53 21.67 19.65 -14.61
C GLY A 53 21.96 20.87 -15.46
#